data_AF-Q8W3T5-F1
#
_entry.id   AF-Q8W3T5-F1
#
_cell.length_a   1.000
_cell.length_b   1.000
_cell.length_c   1.000
_cell.angle_alpha   90.00
_cell.angle_beta   90.00
_cell.angle_gamma   90.00
#
_symmetry.space_group_name_H-M   'P 1'
#
loop_
_entity.id
_entity.type
_entity.pdbx_description
1 polymer ?
#
loop_
_entity_poly.entity_id
_entity_poly.type
_entity_poly.pdbx_seq_one_letter_code
_entity_poly.pdbx_strand_id
1 'polypeptide(L)'
;QMDVKTAILNGYLEEEVYMMQPEGFVDSKNPNKVCKLKRAIYGLKQASWSWNHRFNHVIKENGFNRSVEEPCLYMKFSGSNVVFLILYVDDM
;
A
#
# COMPACT_ATOMS: atom_id res chain seq x y z
N GLN A 1 6.19 16.72 5.43
CA GLN A 1 5.63 15.57 6.13
C GLN A 1 4.12 15.55 5.94
N MET A 2 3.62 14.48 5.35
CA MET A 2 2.24 14.19 5.03
C MET A 2 1.96 12.73 5.40
N ASP A 3 0.94 12.51 6.22
CA ASP A 3 0.43 11.18 6.54
C ASP A 3 -0.54 10.71 5.44
N VAL A 4 -0.29 9.53 4.88
CA VAL A 4 -1.20 8.92 3.90
C VAL A 4 -2.30 8.18 4.63
N LYS A 5 -3.48 8.79 4.67
CA LYS A 5 -4.68 8.17 5.23
C LYS A 5 -4.90 6.77 4.66
N THR A 6 -4.99 5.79 5.55
CA THR A 6 -5.26 4.38 5.22
C THR A 6 -4.27 3.81 4.20
N ALA A 7 -2.99 4.20 4.26
CA ALA A 7 -1.93 3.77 3.34
C ALA A 7 -2.01 2.27 3.01
N ILE A 8 -2.13 1.42 4.02
CA ILE A 8 -2.20 -0.04 3.85
C ILE A 8 -3.39 -0.49 3.00
N LEU A 9 -4.56 0.13 3.15
CA LEU A 9 -5.77 -0.23 2.38
C LEU A 9 -5.62 0.08 0.88
N ASN A 10 -4.67 0.94 0.50
CA ASN A 10 -4.38 1.21 -0.90
C ASN A 10 -3.55 0.08 -1.55
N GLY A 11 -2.89 -0.76 -0.76
CA GLY A 11 -2.14 -1.92 -1.24
C GLY A 11 -3.04 -2.98 -1.86
N TYR A 12 -2.69 -3.45 -3.06
CA TYR A 12 -3.32 -4.63 -3.66
C TYR A 12 -2.62 -5.89 -3.18
N LEU A 13 -3.40 -6.96 -2.99
CA LEU A 13 -2.88 -8.29 -2.69
C LEU A 13 -2.66 -9.03 -4.01
N GLU A 14 -1.48 -9.61 -4.19
CA GLU A 14 -1.18 -10.47 -5.34
C GLU A 14 -1.71 -11.88 -5.12
N GLU A 15 -1.58 -12.40 -3.90
CA GLU A 15 -2.19 -13.66 -3.49
C GLU A 15 -3.66 -13.53 -3.06
N GLU A 16 -4.36 -14.67 -3.10
CA GLU A 16 -5.69 -14.78 -2.51
C GLU A 16 -5.60 -14.96 -1.00
N VAL A 17 -6.04 -13.94 -0.26
CA VAL A 17 -6.14 -14.00 1.21
C VAL A 17 -7.61 -14.05 1.61
N TYR A 18 -7.92 -14.97 2.51
CA TYR A 18 -9.24 -15.09 3.11
C TYR A 18 -9.15 -14.83 4.62
N MET A 19 -10.18 -14.23 5.19
CA MET A 19 -10.31 -14.05 6.64
C MET A 19 -11.67 -14.53 7.13
N MET A 20 -11.76 -14.87 8.41
CA MET A 20 -13.05 -15.11 9.05
C MET A 20 -13.94 -13.87 8.97
N GLN A 21 -15.25 -14.08 8.99
CA GLN A 21 -16.20 -12.98 9.06
C GLN A 21 -15.93 -12.15 10.32
N PRO A 22 -15.78 -10.82 10.21
CA PRO A 22 -15.53 -9.98 11.37
C PRO A 22 -16.76 -9.93 12.28
N GLU A 23 -16.52 -9.64 13.54
CA GLU A 23 -17.58 -9.44 14.52
C GLU A 23 -18.55 -8.34 14.03
N GLY A 24 -19.85 -8.58 14.18
CA GLY A 24 -20.90 -7.68 13.67
C GLY A 24 -21.23 -7.83 12.17
N PHE A 25 -20.48 -8.62 11.39
CA PHE A 25 -20.76 -8.91 9.98
C PHE A 25 -21.18 -10.37 9.71
N VAL A 26 -21.14 -11.23 10.73
CA VAL A 26 -21.41 -12.66 10.57
C VAL A 26 -22.82 -12.89 10.01
N ASP A 27 -22.90 -13.51 8.83
CA ASP A 27 -24.16 -13.91 8.21
C ASP A 27 -24.76 -15.10 8.96
N SER A 28 -25.88 -14.86 9.67
CA SER A 28 -26.63 -15.89 10.41
C SER A 28 -27.05 -17.09 9.55
N LYS A 29 -27.28 -16.89 8.24
CA LYS A 29 -27.64 -17.98 7.32
C LYS A 29 -26.41 -18.75 6.83
N ASN A 30 -25.23 -18.15 6.89
CA ASN A 30 -23.98 -18.73 6.40
C ASN A 30 -22.81 -18.45 7.36
N PRO A 31 -22.86 -18.96 8.60
CA PRO A 31 -21.87 -18.59 9.62
C PRO A 31 -20.44 -19.04 9.29
N ASN A 32 -20.29 -20.09 8.47
CA ASN A 32 -19.00 -20.67 8.10
C ASN A 32 -18.37 -20.05 6.84
N LYS A 33 -19.00 -19.02 6.24
CA LYS A 33 -18.37 -18.30 5.13
C LYS A 33 -17.14 -17.52 5.59
N VAL A 34 -16.26 -17.26 4.65
CA VAL A 34 -15.06 -16.45 4.82
C VAL A 34 -15.09 -15.28 3.85
N CYS A 35 -14.44 -14.18 4.23
CA CYS A 35 -14.31 -12.99 3.39
C CYS A 35 -13.03 -13.08 2.57
N LYS A 36 -13.14 -12.94 1.24
CA LYS A 36 -11.96 -12.74 0.38
C LYS A 36 -11.51 -11.28 0.47
N LEU A 37 -10.25 -11.07 0.84
CA LEU A 37 -9.67 -9.73 0.88
C LEU A 37 -9.32 -9.26 -0.52
N LYS A 38 -9.81 -8.08 -0.90
CA LYS A 38 -9.48 -7.41 -2.17
C LYS A 38 -8.33 -6.41 -2.04
N ARG A 39 -8.00 -6.03 -0.80
CA ARG A 39 -7.00 -5.03 -0.43
C ARG A 39 -6.24 -5.53 0.78
N ALA A 40 -5.01 -5.05 0.95
CA ALA A 40 -4.26 -5.30 2.16
C ALA A 40 -4.96 -4.64 3.35
N ILE A 41 -4.85 -5.27 4.52
CA ILE A 41 -5.34 -4.75 5.80
C ILE A 41 -4.20 -4.84 6.83
N TYR A 42 -4.28 -4.05 7.90
CA TYR A 42 -3.32 -4.14 9.00
C TYR A 42 -3.27 -5.55 9.59
N GLY A 43 -2.07 -5.97 9.99
CA GLY A 43 -1.83 -7.32 10.53
C GLY A 43 -1.50 -8.38 9.48
N LEU A 44 -1.70 -8.12 8.18
CA LEU A 44 -1.14 -8.99 7.14
C LEU A 44 0.37 -8.78 7.04
N LYS A 45 1.13 -9.88 6.98
CA LYS A 45 2.60 -9.85 6.85
C LYS A 45 3.07 -9.06 5.62
N GLN A 46 2.30 -9.12 4.54
CA GLN A 46 2.56 -8.49 3.25
C GLN A 46 1.98 -7.08 3.13
N ALA A 47 1.23 -6.58 4.12
CA ALA A 47 0.50 -5.32 4.02
C ALA A 47 1.38 -4.13 3.60
N SER A 48 2.49 -3.93 4.31
CA SER A 48 3.42 -2.83 4.03
C SER A 48 4.11 -3.00 2.67
N TRP A 49 4.37 -4.25 2.26
CA TRP A 49 4.95 -4.54 0.95
C TRP A 49 3.97 -4.22 -0.19
N SER A 50 2.72 -4.67 -0.08
CA SER A 50 1.63 -4.35 -1.02
C SER A 50 1.42 -2.85 -1.19
N TRP A 51 1.48 -2.10 -0.07
CA TRP A 51 1.41 -0.65 -0.10
C TRP A 51 2.62 -0.04 -0.83
N ASN A 52 3.84 -0.40 -0.41
CA ASN A 52 5.07 0.14 -1.03
C ASN A 52 5.15 -0.18 -2.54
N HIS A 53 4.73 -1.39 -2.94
CA HIS A 53 4.69 -1.78 -4.35
C HIS A 53 3.70 -0.91 -5.15
N ARG A 54 2.49 -0.70 -4.61
CA ARG A 54 1.49 0.19 -5.22
C ARG A 54 1.99 1.64 -5.29
N PHE A 55 2.57 2.16 -4.22
CA PHE A 55 3.10 3.52 -4.19
C PHE A 55 4.19 3.72 -5.24
N ASN A 56 5.18 2.81 -5.28
CA ASN A 56 6.26 2.83 -6.26
C ASN A 56 5.74 2.85 -7.70
N HIS A 57 4.71 2.05 -8.01
CA HIS A 57 4.10 2.07 -9.33
C HIS A 57 3.49 3.44 -9.67
N VAL A 58 2.64 3.97 -8.79
CA VAL A 58 1.94 5.25 -9.02
C VAL A 58 2.92 6.42 -9.10
N ILE A 59 3.94 6.47 -8.23
CA ILE A 59 4.85 7.61 -8.19
C ILE A 59 5.79 7.64 -9.43
N LYS A 60 6.13 6.45 -9.96
CA LYS A 60 6.84 6.32 -11.23
C LYS A 60 6.01 6.81 -12.42
N GLU A 61 4.72 6.48 -12.46
CA GLU A 61 3.80 7.04 -13.47
C GLU A 61 3.70 8.56 -13.39
N ASN A 62 3.91 9.13 -12.19
CA ASN A 62 3.98 10.58 -11.98
C ASN A 62 5.36 11.20 -12.29
N GLY A 63 6.28 10.43 -12.88
CA GLY A 63 7.58 10.89 -13.38
C GLY A 63 8.70 10.93 -12.32
N PHE A 64 8.52 10.27 -11.18
CA PHE A 64 9.60 10.09 -10.23
C PHE A 64 10.44 8.83 -10.54
N ASN A 65 11.73 8.91 -10.28
CA ASN A 65 12.65 7.78 -10.31
C ASN A 65 13.01 7.38 -8.89
N ARG A 66 12.97 6.08 -8.60
CA ARG A 66 13.38 5.51 -7.31
C ARG A 66 14.90 5.37 -7.28
N SER A 67 15.54 5.79 -6.19
CA SER A 67 16.97 5.52 -5.98
C SER A 67 17.21 4.02 -5.81
N VAL A 68 18.34 3.54 -6.33
CA VAL A 68 18.75 2.12 -6.24
C VAL A 68 19.40 1.87 -4.88
N GLU A 69 20.15 2.85 -4.39
CA GLU A 69 20.88 2.83 -3.13
C GLU A 69 19.94 3.00 -1.94
N GLU A 70 18.97 3.92 -2.06
CA GLU A 70 18.00 4.25 -1.03
C GLU A 70 16.57 4.08 -1.55
N PRO A 71 15.98 2.87 -1.45
CA PRO A 71 14.66 2.60 -2.04
C PRO A 71 13.49 3.36 -1.41
N CYS A 72 13.69 4.10 -0.32
CA CYS A 72 12.70 5.04 0.22
C CYS A 72 12.71 6.39 -0.52
N LEU A 73 13.78 6.71 -1.25
CA LEU A 73 14.00 7.98 -1.92
C LEU A 73 13.52 7.95 -3.38
N TYR A 74 12.75 8.96 -3.76
CA TYR A 74 12.27 9.21 -5.09
C TYR A 74 12.67 10.62 -5.55
N MET A 75 13.07 10.74 -6.82
CA MET A 75 13.56 11.99 -7.41
C MET A 75 12.82 12.29 -8.71
N LYS A 76 12.38 13.55 -8.86
CA LYS A 76 11.84 14.06 -10.12
C LYS A 76 12.62 15.28 -10.56
N PHE A 77 13.15 15.22 -11.77
CA PHE A 77 13.91 16.30 -12.39
C PHE A 77 13.02 17.08 -13.36
N SER A 78 13.13 18.41 -13.35
CA SER A 78 12.36 19.29 -14.23
C SER A 78 13.22 20.52 -14.56
N GLY A 79 14.02 20.40 -15.62
CA GLY A 79 15.03 21.41 -15.96
C GLY A 79 16.13 21.46 -14.89
N SER A 80 16.35 22.64 -14.32
CA SER A 80 17.26 22.85 -13.19
C SER A 80 16.66 22.50 -11.82
N ASN A 81 15.36 22.21 -11.76
CA ASN A 81 14.67 21.89 -10.51
C ASN A 81 14.70 20.38 -10.23
N VAL A 82 14.84 20.03 -8.96
CA VAL A 82 14.73 18.66 -8.46
C VAL A 82 13.77 18.62 -7.28
N VAL A 83 12.89 17.62 -7.28
CA VAL A 83 12.01 17.30 -6.14
C VAL A 83 12.44 15.96 -5.58
N PHE A 84 12.69 15.95 -4.27
CA PHE A 84 12.95 14.74 -3.49
C PHE A 84 11.70 14.38 -2.71
N LEU A 85 11.33 13.10 -2.74
CA LEU A 85 10.25 12.52 -1.95
C LEU A 85 10.81 11.31 -1.21
N ILE A 86 10.56 11.22 0.09
CA ILE A 86 11.00 10.11 0.92
C ILE A 86 9.74 9.42 1.45
N LEU A 87 9.61 8.12 1.24
CA LEU A 87 8.52 7.33 1.82
C LEU A 87 9.04 6.54 3.02
N TYR A 88 8.43 6.75 4.19
CA TYR A 88 8.65 5.93 5.37
C TYR A 88 7.32 5.33 5.85
N VAL A 89 7.08 4.07 5.51
CA VAL A 89 5.82 3.36 5.80
C VAL A 89 4.61 4.13 5.23
N ASP A 90 3.92 4.93 6.03
CA ASP A 90 2.76 5.76 5.70
C ASP A 90 3.04 7.27 5.71
N ASP A 91 4.23 7.70 6.14
CA ASP A 91 4.70 9.08 6.11
C ASP A 91 5.46 9.43 4.81
N MET A 92 5.25 10.66 4.32
CA MET A 92 5.98 11.26 3.17
C MET A 92 6.45 12.69 3.40
#